data_AF-A0A7J7FNA9-F1
#
_entry.id   AF-A0A7J7FNA9-F1
#
_cell.length_a   1.000
_cell.length_b   1.000
_cell.length_c   1.000
_cell.angle_alpha   90.00
_cell.angle_beta   90.00
_cell.angle_gamma   90.00
#
_symmetry.space_group_name_H-M   'P 1'
#
loop_
_entity.id
_entity.type
_entity.pdbx_description
1 polymer ?
#
loop_
_entity_poly.entity_id
_entity_poly.type
_entity_poly.pdbx_seq_one_letter_code
_entity_poly.pdbx_strand_id
1 'polypeptide(L)'
;MEVAQPKDLEQEFRLARRRHAELCRQKWVFNARSRIIGGDTEAWDVQVHDQKIKEATEKARHETFAAEMRQNDKITCILEDRERRDRKNLCKAINDFQQSFQKPETRREFDLSDPLALKKDLPARQSDNDVRNTISGMQKFMGEDLNFHERKKFQEEQNREWSLQQQREWENARAHQKCAEDLYMKTRLQFDQTAMHLQNLESATRKAVCAAVKEFNKSQALESAERKIQEKKQEQEDSLAEISSLLRGDLLSENPQQAASSFGPHRVVPDRWKGMTREQLEQIRLVQKQQVQEKLRLQEEERQRDMDWDRRRVQRARAVLLSERQQQRQQRDLRRALDCSNLSLAKEQLLQ
;
A
#
# COMPACT_ATOMS: atom_id res chain seq x y z
N MET A 1 199.29 -79.69 -81.32
CA MET A 1 199.69 -79.74 -79.90
C MET A 1 200.33 -78.40 -79.63
N GLU A 2 199.69 -77.51 -78.88
CA GLU A 2 199.47 -77.64 -77.44
C GLU A 2 197.97 -77.72 -77.10
N VAL A 3 197.58 -78.74 -76.32
CA VAL A 3 196.19 -78.94 -75.87
C VAL A 3 195.97 -78.06 -74.63
N ALA A 4 195.20 -76.98 -74.78
CA ALA A 4 194.85 -76.06 -73.70
C ALA A 4 193.96 -76.75 -72.64
N GLN A 5 194.22 -76.51 -71.36
CA GLN A 5 193.51 -77.17 -70.25
C GLN A 5 192.18 -76.45 -69.92
N PRO A 6 191.16 -77.14 -69.36
CA PRO A 6 189.85 -76.56 -69.06
C PRO A 6 189.88 -75.38 -68.06
N LYS A 7 190.91 -75.26 -67.20
CA LYS A 7 191.11 -74.08 -66.34
C LYS A 7 191.45 -72.83 -67.16
N ASP A 8 192.13 -73.00 -68.29
CA ASP A 8 192.48 -71.90 -69.19
C ASP A 8 191.21 -71.40 -69.91
N LEU A 9 190.29 -72.29 -70.27
CA LEU A 9 188.99 -71.93 -70.88
C LEU A 9 188.07 -71.14 -69.92
N GLU A 10 188.01 -71.48 -68.64
CA GLU A 10 187.25 -70.68 -67.64
C GLU A 10 187.89 -69.32 -67.38
N GLN A 11 189.23 -69.27 -67.31
CA GLN A 11 189.95 -67.99 -67.23
C GLN A 11 189.69 -67.14 -68.45
N GLU A 12 189.71 -67.73 -69.65
CA GLU A 12 189.37 -67.05 -70.91
C GLU A 12 187.92 -66.59 -70.92
N PHE A 13 186.94 -67.36 -70.44
CA PHE A 13 185.54 -66.92 -70.40
C PHE A 13 185.32 -65.78 -69.39
N ARG A 14 185.94 -65.84 -68.21
CA ARG A 14 185.87 -64.73 -67.23
C ARG A 14 186.59 -63.48 -67.74
N LEU A 15 187.74 -63.65 -68.39
CA LEU A 15 188.46 -62.56 -69.07
C LEU A 15 187.66 -62.02 -70.24
N ALA A 16 186.98 -62.87 -71.02
CA ALA A 16 186.12 -62.47 -72.13
C ALA A 16 184.87 -61.74 -71.63
N ARG A 17 184.24 -62.19 -70.54
CA ARG A 17 183.11 -61.49 -69.91
C ARG A 17 183.53 -60.16 -69.29
N ARG A 18 184.71 -60.09 -68.65
CA ARG A 18 185.29 -58.81 -68.20
C ARG A 18 185.58 -57.90 -69.38
N ARG A 19 186.31 -58.37 -70.40
CA ARG A 19 186.56 -57.63 -71.65
C ARG A 19 185.26 -57.19 -72.31
N HIS A 20 184.22 -58.01 -72.34
CA HIS A 20 182.92 -57.68 -72.92
C HIS A 20 182.18 -56.63 -72.08
N ALA A 21 182.16 -56.77 -70.76
CA ALA A 21 181.60 -55.76 -69.85
C ALA A 21 182.40 -54.44 -69.91
N GLU A 22 183.74 -54.50 -69.98
CA GLU A 22 184.63 -53.37 -70.23
C GLU A 22 184.30 -52.74 -71.58
N LEU A 23 184.10 -53.51 -72.66
CA LEU A 23 183.73 -53.00 -73.98
C LEU A 23 182.34 -52.33 -73.97
N CYS A 24 181.35 -52.93 -73.30
CA CYS A 24 180.03 -52.34 -73.13
C CYS A 24 180.09 -51.05 -72.29
N ARG A 25 180.92 -51.03 -71.24
CA ARG A 25 181.16 -49.83 -70.42
C ARG A 25 181.92 -48.77 -71.20
N GLN A 26 182.93 -49.14 -71.98
CA GLN A 26 183.70 -48.25 -72.82
C GLN A 26 182.81 -47.57 -73.87
N LYS A 27 181.87 -48.30 -74.48
CA LYS A 27 180.84 -47.72 -75.37
C LYS A 27 180.04 -46.60 -74.70
N TRP A 28 179.78 -46.71 -73.40
CA TRP A 28 179.11 -45.67 -72.60
C TRP A 28 180.04 -44.54 -72.15
N VAL A 29 181.25 -44.87 -71.68
CA VAL A 29 182.20 -43.90 -71.08
C VAL A 29 182.86 -42.99 -72.13
N PHE A 30 183.21 -43.56 -73.29
CA PHE A 30 183.83 -42.81 -74.40
C PHE A 30 182.82 -42.07 -75.27
N ASN A 31 181.54 -42.42 -75.22
CA ASN A 31 180.49 -41.65 -75.87
C ASN A 31 180.01 -40.52 -74.95
N ALA A 32 180.51 -39.30 -75.18
CA ALA A 32 180.18 -38.13 -74.35
C ALA A 32 178.66 -37.89 -74.23
N ARG A 33 177.88 -38.20 -75.28
CA ARG A 33 176.42 -38.03 -75.27
C ARG A 33 175.73 -39.01 -74.33
N SER A 34 176.13 -40.29 -74.36
CA SER A 34 175.59 -41.33 -73.46
C SER A 34 175.97 -41.08 -72.00
N ARG A 35 177.08 -40.37 -71.74
CA ARG A 35 177.50 -40.03 -70.38
C ARG A 35 176.76 -38.84 -69.80
N ILE A 36 176.36 -37.88 -70.63
CA ILE A 36 175.65 -36.66 -70.20
C ILE A 36 174.13 -36.88 -70.20
N ILE A 37 173.59 -37.62 -71.19
CA ILE A 37 172.15 -37.80 -71.42
C ILE A 37 171.85 -39.28 -71.73
N GLY A 38 172.41 -40.19 -70.92
CA GLY A 38 172.15 -41.62 -71.04
C GLY A 38 170.96 -42.05 -70.21
N GLY A 39 169.99 -42.69 -70.84
CA GLY A 39 168.84 -43.31 -70.18
C GLY A 39 168.26 -44.41 -71.04
N ASP A 40 167.60 -45.37 -70.42
CA ASP A 40 166.93 -46.48 -71.09
C ASP A 40 165.54 -46.03 -71.54
N THR A 41 165.42 -45.70 -72.82
CA THR A 41 164.16 -45.22 -73.41
C THR A 41 163.07 -46.29 -73.35
N GLU A 42 163.43 -47.58 -73.48
CA GLU A 42 162.47 -48.68 -73.44
C GLU A 42 161.88 -48.84 -72.02
N ALA A 43 162.72 -48.72 -70.98
CA ALA A 43 162.25 -48.76 -69.60
C ALA A 43 161.35 -47.55 -69.24
N TRP A 44 161.66 -46.36 -69.73
CA TRP A 44 160.80 -45.18 -69.56
C TRP A 44 159.47 -45.34 -70.29
N ASP A 45 159.47 -45.91 -71.50
CA ASP A 45 158.24 -46.18 -72.23
C ASP A 45 157.33 -47.16 -71.47
N VAL A 46 157.89 -48.20 -70.83
CA VAL A 46 157.14 -49.11 -69.96
C VAL A 46 156.60 -48.40 -68.71
N GLN A 47 157.39 -47.55 -68.05
CA GLN A 47 156.93 -46.77 -66.90
C GLN A 47 155.80 -45.80 -67.25
N VAL A 48 155.91 -45.11 -68.40
CA VAL A 48 154.84 -44.25 -68.93
C VAL A 48 153.60 -45.08 -69.27
N HIS A 49 153.78 -46.28 -69.82
CA HIS A 49 152.66 -47.18 -70.11
C HIS A 49 151.94 -47.62 -68.84
N ASP A 50 152.66 -48.08 -67.81
CA ASP A 50 152.11 -48.46 -66.51
C ASP A 50 151.40 -47.29 -65.82
N GLN A 51 151.97 -46.09 -65.90
CA GLN A 51 151.35 -44.88 -65.36
C GLN A 51 150.05 -44.55 -66.10
N LYS A 52 150.04 -44.63 -67.44
CA LYS A 52 148.81 -44.46 -68.24
C LYS A 52 147.75 -45.51 -67.90
N ILE A 53 148.14 -46.76 -67.64
CA ILE A 53 147.22 -47.80 -67.20
C ILE A 53 146.64 -47.44 -65.83
N LYS A 54 147.48 -47.04 -64.86
CA LYS A 54 147.01 -46.60 -63.53
C LYS A 54 146.03 -45.44 -63.63
N GLU A 55 146.39 -44.38 -64.35
CA GLU A 55 145.54 -43.21 -64.59
C GLU A 55 144.22 -43.60 -65.25
N ALA A 56 144.24 -44.51 -66.25
CA ALA A 56 143.04 -45.01 -66.89
C ALA A 56 142.16 -45.84 -65.92
N THR A 57 142.77 -46.66 -65.06
CA THR A 57 142.01 -47.44 -64.05
C THR A 57 141.40 -46.57 -62.97
N GLU A 58 142.11 -45.54 -62.50
CA GLU A 58 141.60 -44.56 -61.53
C GLU A 58 140.49 -43.73 -62.16
N LYS A 59 140.67 -43.27 -63.40
CA LYS A 59 139.63 -42.57 -64.14
C LYS A 59 138.38 -43.43 -64.31
N ALA A 60 138.53 -44.70 -64.69
CA ALA A 60 137.41 -45.65 -64.78
C ALA A 60 136.70 -45.83 -63.43
N ARG A 61 137.44 -45.95 -62.31
CA ARG A 61 136.85 -46.01 -60.96
C ARG A 61 136.10 -44.74 -60.57
N HIS A 62 136.66 -43.57 -60.87
CA HIS A 62 135.98 -42.29 -60.64
C HIS A 62 134.72 -42.17 -61.49
N GLU A 63 134.76 -42.62 -62.74
CA GLU A 63 133.60 -42.67 -63.62
C GLU A 63 132.51 -43.63 -63.12
N THR A 64 132.86 -44.79 -62.58
CA THR A 64 131.88 -45.72 -61.95
C THR A 64 131.25 -45.10 -60.72
N PHE A 65 132.04 -44.50 -59.81
CA PHE A 65 131.48 -43.83 -58.63
C PHE A 65 130.62 -42.62 -59.00
N ALA A 66 131.01 -41.83 -60.01
CA ALA A 66 130.19 -40.73 -60.51
C ALA A 66 128.89 -41.23 -61.18
N ALA A 67 128.91 -42.39 -61.83
CA ALA A 67 127.70 -43.03 -62.35
C ALA A 67 126.77 -43.50 -61.22
N GLU A 68 127.31 -44.15 -60.18
CA GLU A 68 126.55 -44.57 -58.99
C GLU A 68 125.96 -43.37 -58.24
N MET A 69 126.71 -42.29 -58.06
CA MET A 69 126.22 -41.06 -57.43
C MET A 69 125.04 -40.47 -58.20
N ARG A 70 125.13 -40.40 -59.54
CA ARG A 70 124.02 -39.95 -60.40
C ARG A 70 122.79 -40.86 -60.29
N GLN A 71 122.98 -42.17 -60.15
CA GLN A 71 121.88 -43.10 -59.93
C GLN A 71 121.23 -42.90 -58.56
N ASN A 72 122.03 -42.74 -57.51
CA ASN A 72 121.55 -42.48 -56.15
C ASN A 72 120.79 -41.15 -56.07
N ASP A 73 121.31 -40.07 -56.66
CA ASP A 73 120.62 -38.77 -56.73
C ASP A 73 119.28 -38.88 -57.48
N LYS A 74 119.23 -39.67 -58.55
CA LYS A 74 117.97 -39.93 -59.25
C LYS A 74 116.98 -40.70 -58.37
N ILE A 75 117.44 -41.67 -57.60
CA ILE A 75 116.61 -42.45 -56.68
C ILE A 75 116.07 -41.54 -55.55
N THR A 76 116.91 -40.68 -54.96
CA THR A 76 116.49 -39.76 -53.89
C THR A 76 115.43 -38.79 -54.38
N CYS A 77 115.61 -38.15 -55.55
CA CYS A 77 114.58 -37.28 -56.13
C CYS A 77 113.24 -38.01 -56.35
N ILE A 78 113.27 -39.26 -56.83
CA ILE A 78 112.04 -40.05 -57.02
C ILE A 78 111.37 -40.36 -55.68
N LEU A 79 112.13 -40.68 -54.65
CA LEU A 79 111.61 -40.95 -53.31
C LEU A 79 111.02 -39.69 -52.67
N GLU A 80 111.69 -38.55 -52.77
CA GLU A 80 111.17 -37.26 -52.30
C GLU A 80 109.87 -36.87 -53.01
N ASP A 81 109.77 -37.07 -54.32
CA ASP A 81 108.54 -36.79 -55.08
C ASP A 81 107.40 -37.75 -54.72
N ARG A 82 107.71 -38.99 -54.33
CA ARG A 82 106.71 -39.93 -53.79
C ARG A 82 106.24 -39.46 -52.43
N GLU A 83 107.14 -39.17 -51.51
CA GLU A 83 106.81 -38.67 -50.16
C GLU A 83 105.98 -37.37 -50.23
N ARG A 84 106.36 -36.43 -51.11
CA ARG A 84 105.61 -35.19 -51.33
C ARG A 84 104.20 -35.44 -51.83
N ARG A 85 104.02 -36.40 -52.74
CA ARG A 85 102.69 -36.81 -53.24
C ARG A 85 101.87 -37.49 -52.14
N ASP A 86 102.47 -38.40 -51.38
CA ASP A 86 101.79 -39.10 -50.29
C ASP A 86 101.37 -38.14 -49.19
N ARG A 87 102.22 -37.18 -48.82
CA ARG A 87 101.89 -36.10 -47.89
C ARG A 87 100.73 -35.25 -48.40
N LYS A 88 100.75 -34.87 -49.68
CA LYS A 88 99.65 -34.11 -50.29
C LYS A 88 98.34 -34.90 -50.28
N ASN A 89 98.39 -36.19 -50.62
CA ASN A 89 97.24 -37.08 -50.62
C ASN A 89 96.67 -37.26 -49.21
N LEU A 90 97.54 -37.42 -48.20
CA LEU A 90 97.15 -37.52 -46.81
C LEU A 90 96.48 -36.22 -46.31
N CYS A 91 97.09 -35.06 -46.58
CA CYS A 91 96.48 -33.77 -46.22
C CYS A 91 95.13 -33.58 -46.91
N LYS A 92 95.00 -33.98 -48.19
CA LYS A 92 93.72 -33.94 -48.90
C LYS A 92 92.69 -34.85 -48.23
N ALA A 93 93.04 -36.11 -47.94
CA ALA A 93 92.15 -37.05 -47.27
C ALA A 93 91.70 -36.57 -45.88
N ILE A 94 92.62 -35.96 -45.11
CA ILE A 94 92.28 -35.36 -43.80
C ILE A 94 91.30 -34.20 -44.00
N ASN A 95 91.56 -33.28 -44.93
CA ASN A 95 90.65 -32.17 -45.20
C ASN A 95 89.28 -32.66 -45.68
N ASP A 96 89.24 -33.64 -46.59
CA ASP A 96 88.02 -34.24 -47.10
C ASP A 96 87.22 -34.89 -45.95
N PHE A 97 87.90 -35.60 -45.05
CA PHE A 97 87.31 -36.19 -43.84
C PHE A 97 86.76 -35.12 -42.88
N GLN A 98 87.53 -34.06 -42.63
CA GLN A 98 87.10 -32.95 -41.77
C GLN A 98 85.86 -32.25 -42.34
N GLN A 99 85.87 -31.97 -43.66
CA GLN A 99 84.75 -31.31 -44.33
C GLN A 99 83.50 -32.18 -44.39
N SER A 100 83.64 -33.51 -44.52
CA SER A 100 82.49 -34.42 -44.62
C SER A 100 81.91 -34.77 -43.25
N PHE A 101 82.75 -35.06 -42.26
CA PHE A 101 82.30 -35.64 -40.98
C PHE A 101 82.47 -34.72 -39.77
N GLN A 102 83.32 -33.69 -39.82
CA GLN A 102 83.60 -32.79 -38.69
C GLN A 102 82.98 -31.40 -38.86
N LYS A 103 81.86 -31.30 -39.58
CA LYS A 103 81.11 -30.05 -39.68
C LYS A 103 80.59 -29.63 -38.31
N PRO A 104 80.49 -28.32 -38.00
CA PRO A 104 79.88 -27.86 -36.76
C PRO A 104 78.44 -28.38 -36.57
N GLU A 105 77.69 -28.49 -37.66
CA GLU A 105 76.30 -28.97 -37.70
C GLU A 105 76.15 -30.44 -37.28
N THR A 106 77.18 -31.26 -37.46
CA THR A 106 77.15 -32.70 -37.10
C THR A 106 77.56 -32.96 -35.65
N ARG A 107 77.83 -31.92 -34.86
CA ARG A 107 78.13 -32.04 -33.44
C ARG A 107 76.88 -32.43 -32.66
N ARG A 108 77.08 -33.24 -31.61
CA ARG A 108 75.99 -33.70 -30.72
C ARG A 108 75.23 -32.54 -30.05
N GLU A 109 75.92 -31.45 -29.74
CA GLU A 109 75.41 -30.27 -29.04
C GLU A 109 75.17 -29.07 -29.97
N PHE A 110 75.10 -29.31 -31.29
CA PHE A 110 74.86 -28.23 -32.24
C PHE A 110 73.49 -27.59 -32.04
N ASP A 111 72.49 -28.34 -31.62
CA ASP A 111 71.16 -27.84 -31.23
C ASP A 111 71.22 -26.71 -30.19
N LEU A 112 72.14 -26.81 -29.22
CA LEU A 112 72.36 -25.79 -28.21
C LEU A 112 73.15 -24.57 -28.73
N SER A 113 73.98 -24.78 -29.75
CA SER A 113 74.91 -23.77 -30.28
C SER A 113 74.42 -23.14 -31.60
N ASP A 114 73.25 -23.57 -32.10
CA ASP A 114 72.70 -23.14 -33.38
C ASP A 114 72.30 -21.65 -33.29
N PRO A 115 72.89 -20.75 -34.10
CA PRO A 115 72.53 -19.33 -34.10
C PRO A 115 71.06 -19.08 -34.47
N LEU A 116 70.39 -20.05 -35.09
CA LEU A 116 68.98 -19.99 -35.47
C LEU A 116 68.05 -20.74 -34.51
N ALA A 117 68.54 -21.27 -33.39
CA ALA A 117 67.74 -22.05 -32.43
C ALA A 117 66.43 -21.35 -32.05
N LEU A 118 66.51 -20.08 -31.61
CA LEU A 118 65.34 -19.29 -31.21
C LEU A 118 64.30 -19.07 -32.32
N LYS A 119 64.69 -19.18 -33.59
CA LYS A 119 63.76 -19.06 -34.73
C LYS A 119 63.10 -20.39 -35.09
N LYS A 120 63.78 -21.51 -34.82
CA LYS A 120 63.28 -22.87 -35.04
C LYS A 120 62.36 -23.31 -33.89
N ASP A 121 62.61 -22.80 -32.69
CA ASP A 121 61.83 -23.11 -31.50
C ASP A 121 60.39 -22.61 -31.61
N LEU A 122 59.47 -23.44 -31.12
CA LEU A 122 58.06 -23.13 -31.08
C LEU A 122 57.75 -22.34 -29.80
N PRO A 123 56.80 -21.39 -29.83
CA PRO A 123 56.35 -20.71 -28.62
C PRO A 123 55.87 -21.71 -27.56
N ALA A 124 56.12 -21.39 -26.28
CA ALA A 124 55.75 -22.24 -25.15
C ALA A 124 54.23 -22.51 -25.05
N ARG A 125 53.40 -21.57 -25.54
CA ARG A 125 51.95 -21.74 -25.70
C ARG A 125 51.54 -21.20 -27.06
N GLN A 126 51.08 -22.08 -27.95
CA GLN A 126 50.59 -21.69 -29.28
C GLN A 126 49.09 -21.37 -29.29
N SER A 127 48.32 -22.13 -28.52
CA SER A 127 46.88 -21.92 -28.37
C SER A 127 46.42 -22.37 -26.98
N ASP A 128 45.20 -21.97 -26.60
CA ASP A 128 44.60 -22.37 -25.33
C ASP A 128 44.28 -23.87 -25.27
N ASN A 129 44.19 -24.52 -26.43
CA ASN A 129 43.91 -25.94 -26.58
C ASN A 129 45.15 -26.75 -26.98
N ASP A 130 46.36 -26.20 -26.80
CA ASP A 130 47.61 -26.91 -27.08
C ASP A 130 47.76 -28.12 -26.13
N VAL A 131 47.74 -29.32 -26.68
CA VAL A 131 47.82 -30.59 -25.93
C VAL A 131 49.15 -30.75 -25.20
N ARG A 132 50.22 -30.07 -25.65
CA ARG A 132 51.54 -30.08 -24.99
C ARG A 132 51.51 -29.38 -23.63
N ASN A 133 50.57 -28.46 -23.42
CA ASN A 133 50.42 -27.69 -22.19
C ASN A 133 49.64 -28.47 -21.15
N THR A 134 50.34 -29.40 -20.52
CA THR A 134 49.87 -30.14 -19.35
C THR A 134 49.95 -29.28 -18.08
N ILE A 135 49.30 -29.74 -17.01
CA ILE A 135 49.20 -29.04 -15.73
C ILE A 135 50.58 -28.74 -15.13
N SER A 136 51.55 -29.66 -15.26
CA SER A 136 52.93 -29.48 -14.75
C SER A 136 53.72 -28.41 -15.49
N GLY A 137 53.36 -28.09 -16.74
CA GLY A 137 54.08 -27.10 -17.55
C GLY A 137 53.83 -25.65 -17.14
N MET A 138 52.84 -25.39 -16.27
CA MET A 138 52.47 -24.06 -15.76
C MET A 138 52.23 -22.99 -16.85
N GLN A 139 51.94 -23.41 -18.09
CA GLN A 139 51.65 -22.50 -19.21
C GLN A 139 50.17 -22.10 -19.30
N LYS A 140 49.27 -22.86 -18.66
CA LYS A 140 47.82 -22.61 -18.64
C LYS A 140 47.26 -22.81 -17.25
N PHE A 141 46.55 -21.80 -16.75
CA PHE A 141 45.90 -21.84 -15.45
C PHE A 141 44.38 -21.82 -15.60
N MET A 142 43.68 -22.66 -14.85
CA MET A 142 42.21 -22.72 -14.91
C MET A 142 41.52 -21.47 -14.34
N GLY A 143 42.24 -20.65 -13.58
CA GLY A 143 41.75 -19.35 -13.10
C GLY A 143 41.82 -18.23 -14.15
N GLU A 144 42.51 -18.44 -15.27
CA GLU A 144 42.51 -17.50 -16.39
C GLU A 144 41.17 -17.58 -17.10
N ASP A 145 40.37 -16.54 -16.96
CA ASP A 145 39.06 -16.46 -17.58
C ASP A 145 39.10 -15.64 -18.87
N LEU A 146 39.26 -16.36 -19.98
CA LEU A 146 39.25 -15.77 -21.33
C LEU A 146 37.86 -15.22 -21.71
N ASN A 147 36.80 -15.78 -21.13
CA ASN A 147 35.41 -15.41 -21.45
C ASN A 147 34.84 -14.37 -20.48
N PHE A 148 35.70 -13.69 -19.71
CA PHE A 148 35.30 -12.69 -18.72
C PHE A 148 34.37 -11.62 -19.32
N HIS A 149 34.72 -11.10 -20.49
CA HIS A 149 33.94 -10.06 -21.16
C HIS A 149 32.56 -10.56 -21.60
N GLU A 150 32.49 -11.78 -22.14
CA GLU A 150 31.21 -12.40 -22.54
C GLU A 150 30.32 -12.66 -21.33
N ARG A 151 30.88 -13.26 -20.26
CA ARG A 151 30.14 -13.51 -19.01
C ARG A 151 29.62 -12.20 -18.41
N LYS A 152 30.45 -11.16 -18.37
CA LYS A 152 30.06 -9.85 -17.86
C LYS A 152 28.93 -9.23 -18.70
N LYS A 153 29.02 -9.33 -20.03
CA LYS A 153 27.95 -8.87 -20.92
C LYS A 153 26.62 -9.61 -20.65
N PHE A 154 26.64 -10.94 -20.51
CA PHE A 154 25.45 -11.70 -20.16
C PHE A 154 24.87 -11.31 -18.79
N GLN A 155 25.72 -11.03 -17.80
CA GLN A 155 25.27 -10.55 -16.48
C GLN A 155 24.63 -9.16 -16.57
N GLU A 156 25.21 -8.26 -17.36
CA GLU A 156 24.65 -6.92 -17.61
C GLU A 156 23.29 -7.00 -18.33
N GLU A 157 23.16 -7.89 -19.31
CA GLU A 157 21.89 -8.15 -20.01
C GLU A 157 20.81 -8.70 -19.07
N GLN A 158 21.14 -9.70 -18.24
CA GLN A 158 20.22 -10.23 -17.23
C GLN A 158 19.78 -9.16 -16.23
N ASN A 159 20.73 -8.38 -15.71
CA ASN A 159 20.42 -7.30 -14.77
C ASN A 159 19.52 -6.23 -15.41
N ARG A 160 19.76 -5.90 -16.68
CA ARG A 160 18.92 -4.98 -17.45
C ARG A 160 17.50 -5.52 -17.61
N GLU A 161 17.34 -6.79 -17.98
CA GLU A 161 16.03 -7.42 -18.15
C GLU A 161 15.25 -7.47 -16.83
N TRP A 162 15.88 -7.87 -15.73
CA TRP A 162 15.26 -7.86 -14.41
C TRP A 162 14.84 -6.46 -13.97
N SER A 163 15.69 -5.46 -14.21
CA SER A 163 15.40 -4.07 -13.86
C SER A 163 14.18 -3.55 -14.65
N LEU A 164 14.11 -3.85 -15.94
CA LEU A 164 12.97 -3.48 -16.79
C LEU A 164 11.70 -4.21 -16.38
N GLN A 165 11.79 -5.49 -16.02
CA GLN A 165 10.64 -6.24 -15.52
C GLN A 165 10.10 -5.63 -14.23
N GLN A 166 10.97 -5.35 -13.26
CA GLN A 166 10.58 -4.71 -11.99
C GLN A 166 9.95 -3.32 -12.22
N GLN A 167 10.49 -2.51 -13.13
CA GLN A 167 9.90 -1.23 -13.49
C GLN A 167 8.48 -1.40 -14.06
N ARG A 168 8.28 -2.33 -15.00
CA ARG A 168 6.95 -2.62 -15.56
C ARG A 168 5.96 -3.11 -14.51
N GLU A 169 6.39 -4.02 -13.64
CA GLU A 169 5.55 -4.52 -12.54
C GLU A 169 5.16 -3.40 -11.58
N TRP A 170 6.10 -2.51 -11.25
CA TRP A 170 5.84 -1.34 -10.41
C TRP A 170 4.89 -0.35 -11.07
N GLU A 171 5.08 -0.05 -12.36
CA GLU A 171 4.19 0.83 -13.13
C GLU A 171 2.77 0.26 -13.22
N ASN A 172 2.65 -1.05 -13.49
CA ASN A 172 1.36 -1.75 -13.51
C ASN A 172 0.69 -1.72 -12.14
N ALA A 173 1.42 -2.03 -11.06
CA ALA A 173 0.89 -1.98 -9.69
C ALA A 173 0.42 -0.56 -9.34
N ARG A 174 1.18 0.46 -9.74
CA ARG A 174 0.80 1.87 -9.54
C ARG A 174 -0.43 2.26 -10.36
N ALA A 175 -0.56 1.78 -11.60
CA ALA A 175 -1.74 1.99 -12.42
C ALA A 175 -2.97 1.32 -11.81
N HIS A 176 -2.84 0.07 -11.35
CA HIS A 176 -3.90 -0.65 -10.63
C HIS A 176 -4.33 0.07 -9.36
N GLN A 177 -3.38 0.56 -8.56
CA GLN A 177 -3.67 1.35 -7.37
C GLN A 177 -4.46 2.62 -7.71
N LYS A 178 -4.00 3.40 -8.71
CA LYS A 178 -4.73 4.59 -9.15
C LYS A 178 -6.14 4.28 -9.63
N CYS A 179 -6.31 3.23 -10.44
CA CYS A 179 -7.64 2.81 -10.88
C CYS A 179 -8.54 2.41 -9.70
N ALA A 180 -8.01 1.71 -8.69
CA ALA A 180 -8.75 1.36 -7.49
C ALA A 180 -9.13 2.59 -6.65
N GLU A 181 -8.21 3.55 -6.48
CA GLU A 181 -8.46 4.82 -5.81
C GLU A 181 -9.53 5.65 -6.54
N ASP A 182 -9.46 5.74 -7.87
CA ASP A 182 -10.45 6.44 -8.70
C ASP A 182 -11.84 5.79 -8.58
N LEU A 183 -11.92 4.46 -8.60
CA LEU A 183 -13.17 3.72 -8.39
C LEU A 183 -13.72 4.00 -6.99
N TYR A 184 -12.89 3.90 -5.96
CA TYR A 184 -13.29 4.20 -4.59
C TYR A 184 -13.81 5.63 -4.45
N MET A 185 -13.11 6.60 -5.04
CA MET A 185 -13.52 8.01 -5.00
C MET A 185 -14.87 8.22 -5.71
N LYS A 186 -15.07 7.60 -6.89
CA LYS A 186 -16.36 7.64 -7.60
C LYS A 186 -17.49 7.03 -6.76
N THR A 187 -17.28 5.87 -6.16
CA THR A 187 -18.27 5.22 -5.29
C THR A 187 -18.59 6.09 -4.08
N ARG A 188 -17.57 6.73 -3.46
CA ARG A 188 -17.79 7.64 -2.33
C ARG A 188 -18.64 8.85 -2.72
N LEU A 189 -18.33 9.48 -3.86
CA LEU A 189 -19.12 10.61 -4.38
C LEU A 189 -20.57 10.20 -4.69
N GLN A 190 -20.80 8.99 -5.21
CA GLN A 190 -22.15 8.46 -5.41
C GLN A 190 -22.90 8.26 -4.08
N PHE A 191 -22.21 7.78 -3.04
CA PHE A 191 -22.80 7.68 -1.71
C PHE A 191 -23.13 9.05 -1.11
N ASP A 192 -22.25 10.05 -1.26
CA ASP A 192 -22.52 11.41 -0.80
C ASP A 192 -23.74 12.02 -1.53
N GLN A 193 -23.83 11.83 -2.85
CA GLN A 193 -24.96 12.29 -3.65
C GLN A 193 -26.28 11.62 -3.26
N THR A 194 -26.26 10.30 -3.05
CA THR A 194 -27.45 9.55 -2.62
C THR A 194 -27.87 9.94 -1.20
N ALA A 195 -26.92 10.15 -0.29
CA ALA A 195 -27.19 10.64 1.07
C ALA A 195 -27.83 12.03 1.05
N MET A 196 -27.30 12.98 0.27
CA MET A 196 -27.90 14.30 0.09
C MET A 196 -29.32 14.22 -0.49
N HIS A 197 -29.52 13.35 -1.47
CA HIS A 197 -30.85 13.14 -2.06
C HIS A 197 -31.85 12.60 -1.03
N LEU A 198 -31.47 11.59 -0.26
CA LEU A 198 -32.30 11.02 0.82
C LEU A 198 -32.61 12.04 1.91
N GLN A 199 -31.62 12.85 2.32
CA GLN A 199 -31.82 13.92 3.29
C GLN A 199 -32.80 14.98 2.77
N ASN A 200 -32.70 15.36 1.49
CA ASN A 200 -33.62 16.31 0.88
C ASN A 200 -35.05 15.74 0.84
N LEU A 201 -35.21 14.47 0.44
CA LEU A 201 -36.50 13.78 0.45
C LEU A 201 -37.08 13.71 1.87
N GLU A 202 -36.29 13.32 2.86
CA GLU A 202 -36.73 13.28 4.25
C GLU A 202 -37.15 14.68 4.75
N SER A 203 -36.39 15.72 4.41
CA SER A 203 -36.74 17.09 4.78
C SER A 203 -38.06 17.53 4.14
N ALA A 204 -38.30 17.13 2.89
CA ALA A 204 -39.53 17.44 2.16
C ALA A 204 -40.73 16.67 2.73
N THR A 205 -40.57 15.39 3.05
CA THR A 205 -41.64 14.59 3.67
C THR A 205 -41.96 15.10 5.07
N ARG A 206 -40.96 15.42 5.89
CA ARG A 206 -41.18 16.05 7.22
C ARG A 206 -41.95 17.36 7.09
N LYS A 207 -41.58 18.23 6.13
CA LYS A 207 -42.30 19.49 5.85
C LYS A 207 -43.75 19.22 5.41
N ALA A 208 -43.98 18.27 4.53
CA ALA A 208 -45.31 17.90 4.05
C ALA A 208 -46.19 17.35 5.19
N VAL A 209 -45.64 16.48 6.04
CA VAL A 209 -46.33 15.96 7.23
C VAL A 209 -46.66 17.09 8.21
N CYS A 210 -45.71 17.98 8.51
CA CYS A 210 -45.97 19.14 9.36
C CYS A 210 -47.05 20.06 8.80
N ALA A 211 -47.07 20.28 7.47
CA ALA A 211 -48.09 21.08 6.81
C ALA A 211 -49.48 20.41 6.91
N ALA A 212 -49.56 19.09 6.67
CA ALA A 212 -50.79 18.33 6.79
C ALA A 212 -51.34 18.32 8.22
N VAL A 213 -50.48 18.11 9.23
CA VAL A 213 -50.86 18.17 10.65
C VAL A 213 -51.31 19.58 11.04
N LYS A 214 -50.64 20.62 10.56
CA LYS A 214 -51.05 22.01 10.80
C LYS A 214 -52.44 22.28 10.24
N GLU A 215 -52.73 21.81 9.03
CA GLU A 215 -54.04 22.00 8.40
C GLU A 215 -55.13 21.21 9.13
N PHE A 216 -54.85 19.97 9.54
CA PHE A 216 -55.74 19.17 10.37
C PHE A 216 -56.03 19.84 11.73
N ASN A 217 -55.01 20.37 12.41
CA ASN A 217 -55.21 21.07 13.68
C ASN A 217 -56.05 22.35 13.51
N LYS A 218 -55.90 23.07 12.39
CA LYS A 218 -56.76 24.22 12.08
C LYS A 218 -58.20 23.79 11.85
N SER A 219 -58.44 22.75 11.04
CA SER A 219 -59.81 22.28 10.79
C SER A 219 -60.47 21.79 12.08
N GLN A 220 -59.72 21.08 12.92
CA GLN A 220 -60.19 20.65 14.25
C GLN A 220 -60.50 21.85 15.17
N ALA A 221 -59.70 22.92 15.13
CA ALA A 221 -59.94 24.13 15.90
C ALA A 221 -61.20 24.87 15.41
N LEU A 222 -61.42 24.96 14.10
CA LEU A 222 -62.63 25.53 13.52
C LEU A 222 -63.87 24.71 13.91
N GLU A 223 -63.81 23.39 13.77
CA GLU A 223 -64.89 22.49 14.17
C GLU A 223 -65.20 22.62 15.67
N SER A 224 -64.17 22.68 16.52
CA SER A 224 -64.34 22.90 17.96
C SER A 224 -64.99 24.26 18.27
N ALA A 225 -64.63 25.32 17.55
CA ALA A 225 -65.23 26.64 17.70
C ALA A 225 -66.71 26.63 17.26
N GLU A 226 -67.03 25.98 16.13
CA GLU A 226 -68.41 25.82 15.65
C GLU A 226 -69.25 25.03 16.65
N ARG A 227 -68.75 23.92 17.19
CA ARG A 227 -69.41 23.15 18.24
C ARG A 227 -69.71 24.02 19.46
N LYS A 228 -68.74 24.81 19.94
CA LYS A 228 -68.96 25.74 21.07
C LYS A 228 -70.01 26.80 20.77
N ILE A 229 -70.09 27.30 19.53
CA ILE A 229 -71.13 28.24 19.12
C ILE A 229 -72.50 27.56 19.15
N GLN A 230 -72.59 26.32 18.66
CA GLN A 230 -73.83 25.54 18.69
C GLN A 230 -74.25 25.22 20.13
N GLU A 231 -73.33 24.76 20.97
CA GLU A 231 -73.57 24.50 22.41
C GLU A 231 -74.07 25.76 23.11
N LYS A 232 -73.45 26.92 22.88
CA LYS A 232 -73.93 28.19 23.46
C LYS A 232 -75.32 28.58 22.97
N LYS A 233 -75.63 28.34 21.70
CA LYS A 233 -76.98 28.59 21.16
C LYS A 233 -78.00 27.67 21.82
N GLN A 234 -77.68 26.38 21.96
CA GLN A 234 -78.53 25.41 22.66
C GLN A 234 -78.72 25.80 24.12
N GLU A 235 -77.66 26.18 24.84
CA GLU A 235 -77.75 26.65 26.23
C GLU A 235 -78.63 27.90 26.36
N GLN A 236 -78.55 28.83 25.41
CA GLN A 236 -79.42 30.01 25.35
C GLN A 236 -80.88 29.62 25.08
N GLU A 237 -81.13 28.71 24.14
CA GLU A 237 -82.46 28.19 23.83
C GLU A 237 -83.06 27.45 25.04
N ASP A 238 -82.28 26.61 25.71
CA ASP A 238 -82.67 25.90 26.92
C ASP A 238 -82.95 26.86 28.09
N SER A 239 -82.10 27.88 28.27
CA SER A 239 -82.31 28.93 29.27
C SER A 239 -83.60 29.72 29.00
N LEU A 240 -83.87 30.07 27.73
CA LEU A 240 -85.11 30.74 27.33
C LEU A 240 -86.32 29.82 27.53
N ALA A 241 -86.18 28.53 27.22
CA ALA A 241 -87.22 27.53 27.45
C ALA A 241 -87.52 27.41 28.95
N GLU A 242 -86.49 27.33 29.80
CA GLU A 242 -86.63 27.30 31.26
C GLU A 242 -87.32 28.56 31.79
N ILE A 243 -86.84 29.76 31.42
CA ILE A 243 -87.45 31.04 31.81
C ILE A 243 -88.92 31.09 31.37
N SER A 244 -89.22 30.71 30.12
CA SER A 244 -90.59 30.72 29.60
C SER A 244 -91.49 29.72 30.32
N SER A 245 -90.96 28.55 30.69
CA SER A 245 -91.64 27.51 31.46
C SER A 245 -91.91 27.99 32.88
N LEU A 246 -90.94 28.63 33.54
CA LEU A 246 -91.09 29.20 34.88
C LEU A 246 -92.12 30.34 34.88
N LEU A 247 -92.05 31.25 33.91
CA LEU A 247 -93.00 32.37 33.78
C LEU A 247 -94.44 31.91 33.53
N ARG A 248 -94.62 30.87 32.70
CA ARG A 248 -95.93 30.23 32.48
C ARG A 248 -96.33 29.28 33.60
N GLY A 249 -95.37 28.88 34.44
CA GLY A 249 -95.57 27.99 35.55
C GLY A 249 -96.54 28.57 36.56
N ASP A 250 -97.29 27.68 37.21
CA ASP A 250 -98.34 28.08 38.14
C ASP A 250 -97.80 28.73 39.43
N LEU A 251 -96.50 28.58 39.73
CA LEU A 251 -95.86 29.21 40.88
C LEU A 251 -95.74 30.73 40.70
N LEU A 252 -95.16 31.19 39.59
CA LEU A 252 -94.95 32.63 39.33
C LEU A 252 -96.22 33.34 38.85
N SER A 253 -97.10 32.65 38.12
CA SER A 253 -98.39 33.22 37.68
C SER A 253 -99.46 33.24 38.77
N GLU A 254 -99.14 32.69 39.95
CA GLU A 254 -100.03 32.51 41.11
C GLU A 254 -101.42 31.98 40.75
N ASN A 255 -101.51 31.09 39.77
CA ASN A 255 -102.78 30.64 39.20
C ASN A 255 -103.75 30.13 40.30
N PRO A 256 -104.95 30.74 40.48
CA PRO A 256 -105.90 30.36 41.52
C PRO A 256 -106.48 28.96 41.31
N GLN A 257 -106.39 28.40 40.10
CA GLN A 257 -106.83 27.04 39.80
C GLN A 257 -105.99 25.97 40.50
N GLN A 258 -104.79 26.28 40.99
CA GLN A 258 -103.99 25.35 41.82
C GLN A 258 -104.69 24.93 43.11
N ALA A 259 -105.62 25.75 43.62
CA ALA A 259 -106.39 25.47 44.82
C ALA A 259 -107.57 24.52 44.57
N ALA A 260 -107.92 24.24 43.30
CA ALA A 260 -109.03 23.36 42.96
C ALA A 260 -108.67 21.90 43.31
N SER A 261 -109.48 21.27 44.17
CA SER A 261 -109.29 19.87 44.51
C SER A 261 -109.77 18.96 43.38
N SER A 262 -109.01 17.91 43.10
CA SER A 262 -109.45 16.82 42.20
C SER A 262 -110.70 16.10 42.71
N PHE A 263 -111.02 16.21 44.02
CA PHE A 263 -112.18 15.59 44.65
C PHE A 263 -113.48 16.40 44.56
N GLY A 264 -113.46 17.58 43.92
CA GLY A 264 -114.68 18.29 43.52
C GLY A 264 -114.62 19.82 43.65
N PRO A 265 -115.50 20.56 42.95
CA PRO A 265 -115.42 22.03 42.82
C PRO A 265 -115.58 22.82 44.13
N HIS A 266 -116.20 22.22 45.13
CA HIS A 266 -116.49 22.84 46.43
C HIS A 266 -115.35 22.65 47.45
N ARG A 267 -114.34 21.85 47.12
CA ARG A 267 -113.23 21.53 48.03
C ARG A 267 -111.96 22.21 47.55
N VAL A 268 -111.32 22.94 48.46
CA VAL A 268 -110.03 23.59 48.21
C VAL A 268 -108.89 22.80 48.84
N VAL A 269 -107.73 22.79 48.20
CA VAL A 269 -106.49 22.22 48.76
C VAL A 269 -105.90 23.24 49.75
N PRO A 270 -105.82 22.94 51.07
CA PRO A 270 -105.47 23.93 52.09
C PRO A 270 -104.11 24.61 51.85
N ASP A 271 -103.09 23.83 51.51
CA ASP A 271 -101.71 24.32 51.33
C ASP A 271 -101.54 25.29 50.15
N ARG A 272 -102.48 25.28 49.21
CA ARG A 272 -102.44 26.05 47.96
C ARG A 272 -103.53 27.11 47.86
N TRP A 273 -104.25 27.34 48.96
CA TRP A 273 -105.35 28.28 48.99
C TRP A 273 -104.85 29.74 49.07
N LYS A 274 -105.21 30.55 48.07
CA LYS A 274 -104.76 31.94 47.91
C LYS A 274 -105.88 32.96 48.11
N GLY A 275 -106.81 32.67 49.01
CA GLY A 275 -107.97 33.52 49.30
C GLY A 275 -109.20 33.23 48.44
N MET A 276 -110.25 34.03 48.63
CA MET A 276 -111.52 33.89 47.92
C MET A 276 -111.47 34.49 46.51
N THR A 277 -112.25 33.93 45.59
CA THR A 277 -112.38 34.51 44.24
C THR A 277 -113.06 35.88 44.30
N ARG A 278 -112.81 36.73 43.30
CA ARG A 278 -113.46 38.05 43.21
C ARG A 278 -114.98 37.94 43.23
N GLU A 279 -115.52 36.94 42.51
CA GLU A 279 -116.95 36.63 42.49
C GLU A 279 -117.50 36.26 43.87
N GLN A 280 -116.78 35.44 44.65
CA GLN A 280 -117.17 35.08 46.02
C GLN A 280 -117.14 36.30 46.97
N LEU A 281 -116.12 37.16 46.86
CA LEU A 281 -116.03 38.39 47.65
C LEU A 281 -117.16 39.38 47.29
N GLU A 282 -117.53 39.46 46.02
CA GLU A 282 -118.66 40.27 45.55
C GLU A 282 -120.00 39.75 46.08
N GLN A 283 -120.20 38.43 46.09
CA GLN A 283 -121.38 37.81 46.71
C GLN A 283 -121.46 38.10 48.21
N ILE A 284 -120.35 38.00 48.94
CA ILE A 284 -120.31 38.35 50.38
C ILE A 284 -120.67 39.82 50.58
N ARG A 285 -120.11 40.73 49.78
CA ARG A 285 -120.46 42.17 49.84
C ARG A 285 -121.94 42.41 49.55
N LEU A 286 -122.53 41.66 48.62
CA LEU A 286 -123.96 41.73 48.30
C LEU A 286 -124.81 41.27 49.50
N VAL A 287 -124.47 40.14 50.11
CA VAL A 287 -125.16 39.62 51.30
C VAL A 287 -125.03 40.57 52.48
N GLN A 288 -123.85 41.17 52.72
CA GLN A 288 -123.66 42.17 53.78
C GLN A 288 -124.55 43.40 53.57
N LYS A 289 -124.69 43.88 52.32
CA LYS A 289 -125.61 44.98 52.00
C LYS A 289 -127.06 44.60 52.29
N GLN A 290 -127.47 43.38 51.96
CA GLN A 290 -128.81 42.87 52.27
C GLN A 290 -129.05 42.80 53.79
N GLN A 291 -128.07 42.31 54.56
CA GLN A 291 -128.16 42.26 56.03
C GLN A 291 -128.29 43.65 56.66
N VAL A 292 -127.58 44.66 56.14
CA VAL A 292 -127.72 46.05 56.59
C VAL A 292 -129.14 46.58 56.32
N GLN A 293 -129.69 46.30 55.14
CA GLN A 293 -131.07 46.68 54.79
C GLN A 293 -132.11 45.97 55.67
N GLU A 294 -131.92 44.68 55.93
CA GLU A 294 -132.82 43.89 56.78
C GLU A 294 -132.78 44.35 58.25
N LYS A 295 -131.58 44.68 58.76
CA LYS A 295 -131.41 45.25 60.10
C LYS A 295 -132.08 46.62 60.24
N LEU A 296 -131.98 47.48 59.23
CA LEU A 296 -132.69 48.76 59.20
C LEU A 296 -134.21 48.55 59.22
N ARG A 297 -134.71 47.59 58.43
CA ARG A 297 -136.15 47.23 58.43
C ARG A 297 -136.63 46.77 59.80
N LEU A 298 -135.88 45.90 60.48
CA LEU A 298 -136.22 45.42 61.83
C LEU A 298 -136.23 46.56 62.86
N GLN A 299 -135.29 47.52 62.78
CA GLN A 299 -135.28 48.70 63.66
C GLN A 299 -136.50 49.61 63.44
N GLU A 300 -136.96 49.75 62.19
CA GLU A 300 -138.18 50.50 61.87
C GLU A 300 -139.43 49.81 62.47
N GLU A 301 -139.51 48.48 62.37
CA GLU A 301 -140.59 47.67 62.97
C GLU A 301 -140.59 47.76 64.50
N GLU A 302 -139.41 47.73 65.15
CA GLU A 302 -139.27 47.88 66.59
C GLU A 302 -139.70 49.28 67.04
N ARG A 303 -139.31 50.33 66.32
CA ARG A 303 -139.75 51.71 66.58
C ARG A 303 -141.27 51.87 66.51
N GLN A 304 -141.93 51.22 65.54
CA GLN A 304 -143.40 51.24 65.45
C GLN A 304 -144.06 50.49 66.61
N ARG A 305 -143.51 49.35 67.02
CA ARG A 305 -144.02 48.60 68.20
C ARG A 305 -143.91 49.44 69.47
N ASP A 306 -142.79 50.12 69.70
CA ASP A 306 -142.60 50.98 70.88
C ASP A 306 -143.59 52.15 70.88
N MET A 307 -143.84 52.79 69.74
CA MET A 307 -144.86 53.84 69.62
C MET A 307 -146.25 53.34 69.98
N ASP A 308 -146.64 52.14 69.53
CA ASP A 308 -147.92 51.53 69.86
C ASP A 308 -148.02 51.15 71.35
N TRP A 309 -146.93 50.66 71.94
CA TRP A 309 -146.84 50.37 73.37
C TRP A 309 -146.98 51.63 74.23
N ASP A 310 -146.31 52.71 73.87
CA ASP A 310 -146.42 53.98 74.59
C ASP A 310 -147.81 54.61 74.44
N ARG A 311 -148.43 54.50 73.26
CA ARG A 311 -149.82 54.95 73.06
C ARG A 311 -150.79 54.18 73.97
N ARG A 312 -150.63 52.85 74.09
CA ARG A 312 -151.41 52.02 75.02
C ARG A 312 -151.14 52.37 76.48
N ARG A 313 -149.88 52.66 76.85
CA ARG A 313 -149.48 53.08 78.20
C ARG A 313 -150.17 54.38 78.62
N VAL A 314 -150.16 55.39 77.75
CA VAL A 314 -150.83 56.68 77.99
C VAL A 314 -152.34 56.53 78.12
N GLN A 315 -152.98 55.73 77.26
CA GLN A 315 -154.42 55.44 77.37
C GLN A 315 -154.77 54.75 78.69
N ARG A 316 -153.96 53.76 79.13
CA ARG A 316 -154.15 53.05 80.41
C ARG A 316 -154.01 53.99 81.60
N ALA A 317 -152.99 54.85 81.62
CA ALA A 317 -152.79 55.85 82.66
C ALA A 317 -153.97 56.84 82.74
N ARG A 318 -154.54 57.23 81.59
CA ARG A 318 -155.73 58.10 81.52
C ARG A 318 -156.98 57.43 82.10
N ALA A 319 -157.17 56.13 81.84
CA ALA A 319 -158.28 55.36 82.39
C ALA A 319 -158.18 55.16 83.92
N VAL A 320 -156.96 54.95 84.45
CA VAL A 320 -156.70 54.86 85.89
C VAL A 320 -157.02 56.19 86.57
N LEU A 321 -156.54 57.32 86.04
CA LEU A 321 -156.83 58.65 86.59
C LEU A 321 -158.34 58.99 86.60
N LEU A 322 -159.10 58.56 85.58
CA LEU A 322 -160.56 58.75 85.56
C LEU A 322 -161.25 57.88 86.62
N SER A 323 -160.79 56.66 86.83
CA SER A 323 -161.33 55.73 87.84
C SER A 323 -161.05 56.22 89.26
N GLU A 324 -159.84 56.73 89.54
CA GLU A 324 -159.49 57.35 90.83
C GLU A 324 -160.36 58.57 91.13
N ARG A 325 -160.62 59.42 90.13
CA ARG A 325 -161.50 60.58 90.27
C ARG A 325 -162.93 60.19 90.61
N GLN A 326 -163.41 59.07 90.08
CA GLN A 326 -164.73 58.53 90.38
C GLN A 326 -164.80 57.96 91.80
N GLN A 327 -163.77 57.22 92.25
CA GLN A 327 -163.66 56.74 93.63
C GLN A 327 -163.61 57.88 94.65
N GLN A 328 -162.88 58.97 94.36
CA GLN A 328 -162.83 60.14 95.24
C GLN A 328 -164.18 60.86 95.36
N ARG A 329 -165.01 60.87 94.31
CA ARG A 329 -166.39 61.38 94.37
C ARG A 329 -167.26 60.50 95.25
N GLN A 330 -167.21 59.18 95.05
CA GLN A 330 -167.95 58.22 95.87
C GLN A 330 -167.55 58.28 97.36
N GLN A 331 -166.27 58.43 97.68
CA GLN A 331 -165.80 58.61 99.07
C GLN A 331 -166.29 59.93 99.69
N ARG A 332 -166.40 61.01 98.91
CA ARG A 332 -166.97 62.28 99.38
C ARG A 332 -168.47 62.15 99.69
N ASP A 333 -169.21 61.43 98.85
CA ASP A 333 -170.65 61.21 99.05
C ASP A 333 -170.91 60.29 100.25
N LEU A 334 -170.09 59.24 100.44
CA LEU A 334 -170.13 58.37 101.62
C LEU A 334 -169.83 59.12 102.93
N ARG A 335 -168.86 60.04 102.93
CA ARG A 335 -168.55 60.90 104.09
C ARG A 335 -169.71 61.83 104.45
N ARG A 336 -170.36 62.45 103.45
CA ARG A 336 -171.55 63.29 103.70
C ARG A 336 -172.72 62.47 104.27
N ALA A 337 -172.93 61.25 103.79
CA ALA A 337 -173.96 60.36 104.32
C ALA A 337 -173.69 59.96 105.79
N LEU A 338 -172.43 59.66 106.13
CA LEU A 338 -172.01 59.39 107.51
C LEU A 338 -172.19 60.63 108.42
N ASP A 339 -171.84 61.82 107.93
CA ASP A 339 -172.02 63.07 108.70
C ASP A 339 -173.50 63.35 108.96
N CYS A 340 -174.40 63.11 107.99
CA CYS A 340 -175.86 63.21 108.18
C CYS A 340 -176.41 62.16 109.16
N SER A 341 -175.89 60.92 109.14
CA SER A 341 -176.26 59.86 110.07
C SER A 341 -175.78 60.15 111.49
N ASN A 342 -174.59 60.75 111.65
CA ASN A 342 -174.05 61.17 112.94
C ASN A 342 -174.84 62.36 113.53
N LEU A 343 -175.33 63.27 112.67
CA LEU A 343 -176.14 64.42 113.08
C LEU A 343 -177.56 64.02 113.54
N SER A 344 -178.11 62.94 112.97
CA SER A 344 -179.38 62.35 113.42
C SER A 344 -179.20 61.60 114.75
N LEU A 345 -178.13 60.79 114.87
CA LEU A 345 -177.76 60.13 116.13
C LEU A 345 -177.48 61.13 117.27
N ALA A 346 -176.84 62.27 116.98
CA ALA A 346 -176.57 63.32 117.96
C ALA A 346 -177.86 64.04 118.44
N LYS A 347 -178.90 64.11 117.61
CA LYS A 347 -180.22 64.64 118.02
C LYS A 347 -181.01 63.65 118.87
N GLU A 348 -180.81 62.34 118.67
CA GLU A 348 -181.46 61.28 119.45
C GLU A 348 -180.85 61.11 120.85
N GLN A 349 -179.57 61.47 121.05
CA GLN A 349 -178.89 61.36 122.36
C GLN A 349 -179.12 62.55 123.31
N LEU A 350 -179.78 63.63 122.88
CA LEU A 350 -180.07 64.81 123.72
C LEU A 350 -181.51 64.83 124.28
N LEU A 351 -182.30 63.78 124.02
CA LEU A 351 -183.63 63.54 124.60
C LEU A 351 -183.64 62.44 125.68
N GLN A 352 -182.48 62.14 126.26
CA GLN A 352 -182.31 61.37 127.50
C GLN A 352 -181.34 62.14 128.41
#